data_AF-B3NC65-F1
#
_entry.id   AF-B3NC65-F1
#
_cell.length_a   1.000
_cell.length_b   1.000
_cell.length_c   1.000
_cell.angle_alpha   90.00
_cell.angle_beta   90.00
_cell.angle_gamma   90.00
#
_symmetry.space_group_name_H-M   'P 1'
#
loop_
_entity.id
_entity.type
_entity.pdbx_description
1 polymer ?
#
loop_
_entity_poly.entity_id
_entity_poly.type
_entity_poly.pdbx_seq_one_letter_code
_entity_poly.pdbx_strand_id
1 'polypeptide(L)'
;MCLIPQNKEVMDNSKVNPSPNSLESPPKSPTAAYAMFLHREELRRRKVHVSRVSATKIHLTSELIAQTKQNIRQCSFEDLEILARETLFKKSLQRHLYYRRMHIHKLMLSRKKQQAKEKK
;
A
#
# COMPACT_ATOMS: atom_id res chain seq x y z
N MET A 1 13.78 0.30 57.73
CA MET A 1 12.66 1.27 57.71
C MET A 1 13.09 2.44 56.84
N CYS A 2 12.76 2.43 55.54
CA CYS A 2 13.03 3.57 54.66
C CYS A 2 11.70 4.12 54.18
N LEU A 3 11.41 5.35 54.61
CA LEU A 3 10.17 6.06 54.38
C LEU A 3 10.20 6.74 53.01
N ILE A 4 9.13 6.54 52.25
CA ILE A 4 8.81 7.22 51.00
C ILE A 4 8.40 8.67 51.32
N PRO A 5 8.94 9.69 50.64
CA PRO A 5 8.32 11.01 50.60
C PRO A 5 7.28 11.05 49.48
N GLN A 6 6.01 11.22 49.86
CA GLN A 6 4.96 11.69 48.95
C GLN A 6 5.15 13.20 48.73
N ASN A 7 5.06 13.66 47.47
CA ASN A 7 4.71 15.05 47.20
C ASN A 7 4.01 15.22 45.84
N LYS A 8 2.73 15.60 45.99
CA LYS A 8 1.97 16.66 45.29
C LYS A 8 1.78 16.58 43.77
N GLU A 9 0.51 16.35 43.44
CA GLU A 9 -0.13 16.64 42.17
C GLU A 9 0.10 18.10 41.74
N VAL A 10 0.50 18.28 40.48
CA VAL A 10 0.36 19.54 39.75
C VAL A 10 -0.42 19.22 38.47
N MET A 11 -1.66 19.68 38.43
CA MET A 11 -2.48 19.77 37.22
C MET A 11 -1.97 20.95 36.39
N ASP A 12 -1.37 20.68 35.22
CA ASP A 12 -1.14 21.69 34.20
C ASP A 12 -2.07 21.44 33.00
N ASN A 13 -3.13 22.26 32.95
CA ASN A 13 -4.08 22.34 31.86
C ASN A 13 -3.48 23.17 30.72
N SER A 14 -2.63 22.56 29.89
CA SER A 14 -2.27 23.16 28.61
C SER A 14 -3.32 22.79 27.54
N LYS A 15 -4.15 23.78 27.22
CA LYS A 15 -5.10 23.77 26.09
C LYS A 15 -4.35 23.46 24.79
N VAL A 16 -4.47 22.24 24.28
CA VAL A 16 -4.08 21.92 22.91
C VAL A 16 -5.19 22.41 21.98
N ASN A 17 -5.00 23.59 21.41
CA ASN A 17 -5.85 24.06 20.31
C ASN A 17 -5.61 23.14 19.10
N PRO A 18 -6.63 22.49 18.52
CA PRO A 18 -6.48 21.89 17.20
C PRO A 18 -6.49 23.04 16.20
N SER A 19 -5.31 23.46 15.74
CA SER A 19 -5.21 24.35 14.58
C SER A 19 -5.76 23.60 13.36
N PRO A 20 -6.90 24.02 12.77
CA PRO A 20 -7.30 23.51 11.47
C PRO A 20 -6.54 24.31 10.41
N ASN A 21 -6.14 23.64 9.33
CA ASN A 21 -5.50 24.19 8.12
C ASN A 21 -3.99 24.00 8.03
N SER A 22 -3.56 22.74 7.90
CA SER A 22 -2.52 22.43 6.91
C SER A 22 -3.26 22.20 5.59
N LEU A 23 -3.22 23.17 4.69
CA LEU A 23 -3.67 23.00 3.31
C LEU A 23 -2.66 22.08 2.60
N GLU A 24 -2.78 20.79 2.85
CA GLU A 24 -1.99 19.80 2.13
C GLU A 24 -2.42 19.79 0.67
N SER A 25 -1.46 19.93 -0.23
CA SER A 25 -1.65 19.66 -1.66
C SER A 25 -2.38 18.33 -1.83
N PRO A 26 -3.36 18.20 -2.74
CA PRO A 26 -4.11 16.98 -2.89
C PRO A 26 -3.15 15.79 -3.07
N PRO A 27 -3.38 14.68 -2.35
CA PRO A 27 -2.45 13.57 -2.34
C PRO A 27 -2.26 13.06 -3.77
N LYS A 28 -0.99 12.89 -4.17
CA LYS A 28 -0.61 12.40 -5.52
C LYS A 28 -1.13 10.98 -5.80
N SER A 29 -1.58 10.28 -4.75
CA SER A 29 -2.15 8.93 -4.80
C SER A 29 -3.51 8.90 -4.11
N PRO A 30 -4.43 8.02 -4.54
CA PRO A 30 -5.74 7.89 -3.92
C PRO A 30 -5.61 7.46 -2.46
N THR A 31 -6.44 8.02 -1.59
CA THR A 31 -6.57 7.59 -0.19
C THR A 31 -6.86 6.09 -0.11
N ALA A 32 -6.34 5.40 0.92
CA ALA A 32 -6.59 3.98 1.17
C ALA A 32 -8.06 3.57 1.03
N ALA A 33 -8.99 4.35 1.60
CA ALA A 33 -10.43 4.11 1.52
C ALA A 33 -10.93 4.10 0.07
N TYR A 34 -10.52 5.09 -0.73
CA TYR A 34 -10.89 5.19 -2.13
C TYR A 34 -10.22 4.11 -2.98
N ALA A 35 -8.96 3.79 -2.71
CA ALA A 35 -8.28 2.67 -3.34
C ALA A 35 -8.98 1.32 -3.05
N MET A 36 -9.42 1.07 -1.82
CA MET A 36 -10.23 -0.11 -1.47
C MET A 36 -11.58 -0.13 -2.20
N PHE A 37 -12.26 1.02 -2.30
CA PHE A 37 -13.48 1.14 -3.08
C PHE A 37 -13.25 0.75 -4.55
N LEU A 38 -12.25 1.35 -5.21
CA LEU A 38 -11.90 1.03 -6.60
C LEU A 38 -11.51 -0.45 -6.77
N HIS A 39 -10.86 -1.04 -5.78
CA HIS A 39 -10.52 -2.46 -5.79
C HIS A 39 -11.78 -3.35 -5.83
N ARG A 40 -12.74 -3.05 -4.94
CA ARG A 40 -14.02 -3.78 -4.87
C ARG A 40 -14.79 -3.65 -6.18
N GLU A 41 -14.84 -2.44 -6.74
CA GLU A 41 -15.50 -2.19 -8.03
C GLU A 41 -14.83 -2.96 -9.19
N GLU A 42 -13.51 -3.10 -9.20
CA GLU A 42 -12.81 -3.93 -10.19
C GLU A 42 -13.18 -5.42 -10.08
N LEU A 43 -13.30 -5.93 -8.85
CA LEU A 43 -13.68 -7.32 -8.60
C LEU A 43 -15.14 -7.62 -9.01
N ARG A 44 -16.02 -6.61 -9.00
CA ARG A 44 -17.42 -6.75 -9.44
C ARG A 44 -17.58 -6.81 -10.97
N ARG A 45 -16.53 -6.52 -11.75
CA ARG A 45 -16.63 -6.52 -13.23
C ARG A 45 -16.74 -7.93 -13.78
N ARG A 46 -17.54 -8.07 -14.87
CA ARG A 46 -17.65 -9.33 -15.64
C ARG A 46 -16.30 -9.82 -16.19
N LYS A 47 -15.42 -8.89 -16.57
CA LYS A 47 -14.04 -9.17 -17.00
C LYS A 47 -13.07 -8.41 -16.10
N VAL A 48 -12.56 -9.10 -15.08
CA VAL A 48 -11.65 -8.52 -14.10
C VAL A 48 -10.29 -8.22 -14.75
N HIS A 49 -9.82 -6.98 -14.64
CA HIS A 49 -8.46 -6.65 -15.04
C HIS A 49 -7.48 -6.98 -13.92
N VAL A 50 -6.91 -8.19 -13.97
CA VAL A 50 -5.92 -8.69 -12.99
C VAL A 50 -4.80 -7.67 -12.71
N SER A 51 -4.35 -6.93 -13.73
CA SER A 51 -3.33 -5.90 -13.55
C SER A 51 -3.78 -4.72 -12.68
N ARG A 52 -5.04 -4.28 -12.82
CA ARG A 52 -5.63 -3.21 -12.01
C ARG A 52 -5.82 -3.69 -10.56
N VAL A 53 -6.36 -4.89 -10.40
CA VAL A 53 -6.50 -5.57 -9.08
C VAL A 53 -5.15 -5.63 -8.36
N SER A 54 -4.11 -6.13 -9.03
CA SER A 54 -2.78 -6.24 -8.44
C SER A 54 -2.13 -4.89 -8.17
N ALA A 55 -2.32 -3.89 -9.04
CA ALA A 55 -1.80 -2.54 -8.82
C ALA A 55 -2.41 -1.90 -7.56
N THR A 56 -3.71 -2.02 -7.36
CA THR A 56 -4.38 -1.51 -6.15
C THR A 56 -3.92 -2.25 -4.90
N LYS A 57 -3.73 -3.59 -4.96
CA LYS A 57 -3.14 -4.35 -3.85
C LYS A 57 -1.74 -3.87 -3.49
N ILE A 58 -0.88 -3.63 -4.49
CA ILE A 58 0.46 -3.08 -4.27
C ILE A 58 0.40 -1.70 -3.62
N HIS A 59 -0.54 -0.83 -4.05
CA HIS A 59 -0.74 0.49 -3.45
C HIS A 59 -1.09 0.38 -1.97
N LEU A 60 -2.17 -0.35 -1.65
CA LEU A 60 -2.64 -0.54 -0.27
C LEU A 60 -1.57 -1.18 0.63
N THR A 61 -0.92 -2.24 0.16
CA THR A 61 0.18 -2.88 0.90
C THR A 61 1.36 -1.92 1.10
N SER A 62 1.65 -1.03 0.15
CA SER A 62 2.73 -0.05 0.31
C SER A 62 2.40 0.99 1.38
N GLU A 63 1.15 1.46 1.44
CA GLU A 63 0.69 2.37 2.48
C GLU A 63 0.73 1.71 3.85
N LEU A 64 0.26 0.46 3.97
CA LEU A 64 0.31 -0.30 5.21
C LEU A 64 1.75 -0.45 5.73
N ILE A 65 2.68 -0.88 4.86
CA ILE A 65 4.11 -0.97 5.22
C ILE A 65 4.65 0.39 5.66
N ALA A 66 4.29 1.49 4.97
CA ALA A 66 4.77 2.82 5.33
C ALA A 66 4.28 3.26 6.72
N GLN A 67 3.00 3.04 7.02
CA GLN A 67 2.40 3.34 8.31
C GLN A 67 3.05 2.52 9.44
N THR A 68 3.21 1.21 9.26
CA THR A 68 3.86 0.37 10.29
C THR A 68 5.33 0.78 10.50
N LYS A 69 6.04 1.15 9.42
CA LYS A 69 7.42 1.66 9.53
C LYS A 69 7.54 3.01 10.23
N GLN A 70 6.55 3.90 10.12
CA GLN A 70 6.57 5.17 10.84
C GLN A 70 6.52 4.95 12.37
N ASN A 71 5.83 3.90 12.81
CA ASN A 71 5.70 3.53 14.21
C ASN A 71 6.74 2.51 14.68
N ILE A 72 7.88 2.37 13.99
CA ILE A 72 8.82 1.27 14.23
C ILE A 72 9.39 1.24 15.65
N ARG A 73 9.44 2.39 16.34
CA ARG A 73 9.89 2.50 17.74
C ARG A 73 8.90 1.90 18.75
N GLN A 74 7.64 1.76 18.39
CA GLN A 74 6.56 1.16 19.18
C GLN A 74 6.02 -0.11 18.51
N CYS A 75 6.77 -0.68 17.57
CA CYS A 75 6.39 -1.85 16.79
C CYS A 75 6.27 -3.07 17.70
N SER A 76 5.10 -3.68 17.74
CA SER A 76 4.91 -4.98 18.38
C SER A 76 5.57 -6.09 17.55
N PHE A 77 5.67 -7.29 18.13
CA PHE A 77 6.11 -8.48 17.37
C PHE A 77 5.14 -8.79 16.22
N GLU A 78 3.84 -8.60 16.43
CA GLU A 78 2.81 -8.79 15.42
C GLU A 78 2.97 -7.82 14.24
N ASP A 79 3.28 -6.55 14.52
CA ASP A 79 3.58 -5.55 13.50
C ASP A 79 4.80 -5.94 12.64
N LEU A 80 5.81 -6.55 13.25
CA LEU A 80 6.99 -7.03 12.54
C LEU A 80 6.66 -8.21 11.62
N GLU A 81 5.79 -9.11 12.07
CA GLU A 81 5.28 -10.21 11.25
C GLU A 81 4.43 -9.69 10.07
N ILE A 82 3.57 -8.71 10.32
CA ILE A 82 2.80 -8.02 9.29
C ILE A 82 3.74 -7.40 8.26
N LEU A 83 4.77 -6.65 8.70
CA LEU A 83 5.77 -6.06 7.81
C LEU A 83 6.46 -7.10 6.93
N ALA A 84 6.88 -8.22 7.50
CA ALA A 84 7.53 -9.30 6.75
C ALA A 84 6.58 -9.88 5.69
N ARG A 85 5.36 -10.23 6.09
CA ARG A 85 4.32 -10.83 5.24
C ARG A 85 3.95 -9.91 4.08
N GLU A 86 3.66 -8.66 4.38
CA GLU A 86 3.26 -7.64 3.39
C GLU A 86 4.41 -7.30 2.42
N THR A 87 5.64 -7.26 2.92
CA THR A 87 6.82 -7.04 2.07
C THR A 87 7.00 -8.17 1.06
N LEU A 88 6.87 -9.42 1.50
CA LEU A 88 6.94 -10.59 0.62
C LEU A 88 5.79 -10.60 -0.40
N PHE A 89 4.58 -10.32 0.06
CA PHE A 89 3.40 -10.25 -0.79
C PHE A 89 3.55 -9.21 -1.91
N LYS A 90 3.98 -7.98 -1.57
CA LYS A 90 4.26 -6.92 -2.54
C LYS A 90 5.26 -7.35 -3.61
N LYS A 91 6.39 -7.95 -3.20
CA LYS A 91 7.43 -8.45 -4.13
C LYS A 91 6.87 -9.53 -5.06
N SER A 92 6.06 -10.44 -4.52
CA SER A 92 5.40 -11.50 -5.30
C SER A 92 4.48 -10.93 -6.37
N LEU A 93 3.61 -9.97 -6.00
CA LEU A 93 2.72 -9.30 -6.95
C LEU A 93 3.47 -8.55 -8.05
N GLN A 94 4.51 -7.80 -7.68
CA GLN A 94 5.34 -7.08 -8.66
C GLN A 94 5.99 -8.04 -9.66
N ARG A 95 6.53 -9.17 -9.18
CA ARG A 95 7.11 -10.21 -10.01
C ARG A 95 6.09 -10.83 -10.96
N HIS A 96 4.89 -11.14 -10.46
CA HIS A 96 3.81 -11.68 -11.28
C HIS A 96 3.41 -10.73 -12.41
N LEU A 97 3.25 -9.43 -12.10
CA LEU A 97 2.95 -8.40 -13.10
C LEU A 97 4.06 -8.26 -14.14
N TYR A 98 5.32 -8.29 -13.72
CA TYR A 98 6.48 -8.22 -14.60
C TYR A 98 6.47 -9.35 -15.64
N TYR A 99 6.37 -10.60 -15.19
CA TYR A 99 6.38 -11.75 -16.11
C TYR A 99 5.14 -11.77 -17.01
N ARG A 100 3.97 -11.36 -16.50
CA ARG A 100 2.77 -11.24 -17.33
C ARG A 100 2.95 -10.20 -18.45
N ARG A 101 3.54 -9.03 -18.14
CA ARG A 101 3.84 -8.00 -19.13
C ARG A 101 4.82 -8.52 -20.19
N MET A 102 5.88 -9.20 -19.74
CA MET A 102 6.88 -9.81 -20.63
C MET A 102 6.25 -10.85 -21.57
N HIS A 103 5.37 -11.70 -21.05
CA HIS A 103 4.67 -12.71 -21.85
C HIS A 103 3.76 -12.09 -22.92
N ILE A 104 2.96 -11.08 -22.55
CA ILE A 104 2.11 -10.34 -23.49
C ILE A 104 2.98 -9.67 -24.56
N HIS A 105 4.10 -9.06 -24.18
CA HIS A 105 5.01 -8.42 -25.12
C HIS A 105 5.58 -9.43 -26.14
N LYS A 106 6.03 -10.59 -25.67
CA LYS A 106 6.52 -11.68 -26.53
C LYS A 106 5.45 -12.14 -27.52
N LEU A 107 4.20 -12.30 -27.07
CA LEU A 107 3.06 -12.67 -27.92
C LEU A 107 2.74 -11.60 -28.97
N MET A 108 2.83 -10.32 -28.62
CA MET A 108 2.62 -9.24 -29.60
C MET A 108 3.70 -9.24 -30.69
N LEU A 109 4.96 -9.46 -30.33
CA LEU A 109 6.07 -9.54 -31.28
C LEU A 109 5.94 -10.72 -32.22
N SER A 110 5.55 -11.91 -31.73
CA SER A 110 5.36 -13.09 -32.59
C SER A 110 4.23 -12.89 -33.59
N ARG A 111 3.10 -12.31 -33.16
CA ARG A 111 1.97 -11.97 -34.05
C ARG A 111 2.38 -10.99 -35.15
N LYS A 112 3.14 -9.93 -34.82
CA LYS A 112 3.65 -8.98 -35.83
C LYS A 112 4.52 -9.67 -36.89
N LYS A 113 5.38 -10.61 -36.46
CA LYS A 113 6.23 -11.39 -37.38
C LYS A 113 5.42 -12.30 -38.31
N GLN A 114 4.33 -12.90 -37.83
CA GLN A 114 3.44 -13.74 -38.66
C GLN A 114 2.73 -12.89 -39.73
N GLN A 115 2.16 -11.75 -39.34
CA GLN A 115 1.50 -10.85 -40.30
C GLN A 115 2.44 -10.31 -41.37
N ALA A 116 3.72 -10.09 -41.05
CA ALA A 116 4.72 -9.67 -42.03
C ALA A 116 5.12 -10.79 -43.01
N LYS A 117 4.95 -12.06 -42.62
CA LYS A 117 5.18 -13.22 -43.50
C LYS A 117 3.99 -13.49 -44.41
N GLU A 118 2.77 -13.32 -43.91
CA GLU A 118 1.53 -13.52 -44.69
C GLU A 118 1.29 -12.43 -45.75
N LYS A 119 1.98 -11.29 -45.64
CA LYS A 119 1.91 -10.17 -46.60
C LYS A 119 2.99 -10.20 -47.70
N LYS A 120 3.83 -11.24 -47.72
CA LYS A 120 4.84 -11.48 -48.76
C LYS A 120 4.40 -12.67 -49.59
#